data_AF-A0A6B3F6T8-F1
#
_entry.id   AF-A0A6B3F6T8-F1
#
_cell.length_a   1.000
_cell.length_b   1.000
_cell.length_c   1.000
_cell.angle_alpha   90.00
_cell.angle_beta   90.00
_cell.angle_gamma   90.00
#
_symmetry.space_group_name_H-M   'P 1'
#
loop_
_entity.id
_entity.type
_entity.pdbx_description
1 polymer ?
#
loop_
_entity_poly.entity_id
_entity_poly.type
_entity_poly.pdbx_seq_one_letter_code
_entity_poly.pdbx_strand_id
1 'polypeptide(L)'
;ALWLHTSDGARLSAPRVVWQSEASSWTWSHVKLVGGDFDGDGRDDIGVFYDNGRDADGTYKSALWTFTSTGEGFAEPQRVWQSTGSW
;
A
#
# COMPACT_ATOMS: atom_id res chain seq x y z
N ALA A 1 4.14 -0.91 10.46
CA ALA A 1 5.39 -1.50 9.96
C ALA A 1 5.06 -2.74 9.13
N LEU A 2 5.68 -2.89 7.97
CA LEU A 2 5.64 -4.07 7.12
C LEU A 2 6.84 -4.97 7.47
N TRP A 3 6.55 -6.23 7.75
CA TRP A 3 7.54 -7.24 8.10
C TRP A 3 7.68 -8.22 6.95
N LEU A 4 8.91 -8.43 6.48
CA LEU A 4 9.22 -9.42 5.46
C LEU A 4 9.89 -10.63 6.10
N HIS A 5 9.38 -11.81 5.77
CA HIS A 5 10.03 -13.09 5.97
C HIS A 5 10.32 -13.69 4.59
N THR A 6 11.59 -13.98 4.29
CA THR A 6 11.95 -14.66 3.04
C THR A 6 12.14 -16.15 3.33
N SER A 7 11.59 -17.01 2.48
CA SER A 7 11.72 -18.47 2.59
C SER A 7 12.82 -18.98 1.67
N ASP A 8 13.64 -19.92 2.14
CA ASP A 8 14.57 -20.71 1.30
C ASP A 8 14.00 -22.07 0.89
N GLY A 9 12.73 -22.33 1.20
CA GLY A 9 12.05 -23.61 0.95
C GLY A 9 12.18 -24.62 2.11
N ALA A 10 13.05 -24.38 3.09
CA ALA A 10 13.18 -25.20 4.30
C ALA A 10 12.88 -24.42 5.58
N ARG A 11 13.14 -23.12 5.59
CA ARG A 11 12.93 -22.23 6.75
C ARG A 11 12.61 -20.80 6.31
N LEU A 12 11.94 -20.08 7.21
CA LEU A 12 11.76 -18.64 7.11
C LEU A 12 12.97 -17.93 7.73
N SER A 13 13.43 -16.87 7.08
CA SER A 13 14.42 -15.96 7.65
C SER A 13 13.88 -15.27 8.91
N ALA A 14 14.81 -14.75 9.72
CA ALA A 14 14.43 -13.81 10.77
C ALA A 14 13.64 -12.64 10.15
N PRO A 15 12.54 -12.20 10.79
CA PRO A 15 11.77 -11.07 10.31
C PRO A 15 12.63 -9.82 10.26
N ARG A 16 12.51 -9.04 9.17
CA ARG A 16 13.00 -7.66 9.15
C ARG A 16 11.88 -6.70 8.79
N VAL A 17 11.90 -5.51 9.39
CA VAL A 17 11.03 -4.41 9.00
C VAL A 17 11.54 -3.89 7.66
N VAL A 18 10.72 -3.99 6.62
CA VAL A 18 11.04 -3.46 5.29
C VAL A 18 10.36 -2.14 5.02
N TRP A 19 9.39 -1.75 5.83
CA TRP A 19 8.79 -0.43 5.79
C TRP A 19 8.16 -0.09 7.13
N GLN A 20 8.24 1.16 7.57
CA GLN A 20 7.54 1.66 8.75
C GLN A 20 7.00 3.05 8.44
N SER A 21 5.67 3.22 8.55
CA SER A 21 5.07 4.54 8.44
C SER A 21 5.56 5.43 9.56
N GLU A 22 6.14 6.58 9.23
CA GLU A 22 6.23 7.70 10.16
C GLU A 22 4.85 8.35 10.22
N ALA A 23 4.13 8.09 11.33
CA ALA A 23 2.92 8.79 11.76
C ALA A 23 1.97 9.30 10.64
N SER A 24 1.57 8.43 9.71
CA SER A 24 0.28 8.52 9.02
C SER A 24 -0.43 7.21 9.29
N SER A 25 -1.32 7.24 10.28
CA SER A 25 -1.99 6.05 10.80
C SER A 25 -2.96 5.51 9.76
N TRP A 26 -2.48 4.64 8.87
CA TRP A 26 -3.33 3.83 8.02
C TRP A 26 -4.28 3.02 8.90
N THR A 27 -5.58 3.30 8.79
CA THR A 27 -6.60 2.53 9.49
C THR A 27 -6.96 1.32 8.62
N TRP A 28 -6.68 0.10 9.10
CA TRP A 28 -6.90 -1.12 8.32
C TRP A 28 -8.35 -1.28 7.82
N SER A 29 -9.34 -0.82 8.58
CA SER A 29 -10.75 -0.86 8.16
C SER A 29 -11.08 0.08 6.99
N HIS A 30 -10.19 1.01 6.65
CA HIS A 30 -10.34 1.96 5.54
C HIS A 30 -9.64 1.48 4.26
N VAL A 31 -9.02 0.30 4.29
CA VAL A 31 -8.19 -0.22 3.21
C VAL A 31 -8.94 -1.31 2.42
N LYS A 32 -8.87 -1.22 1.09
CA LYS A 32 -9.05 -2.36 0.18
C LYS A 32 -7.73 -2.59 -0.56
N LEU A 33 -7.22 -3.82 -0.51
CA LEU A 33 -5.97 -4.22 -1.18
C LEU A 33 -6.26 -4.93 -2.49
N VAL A 34 -5.41 -4.69 -3.48
CA VAL A 34 -5.37 -5.43 -4.74
C VAL A 34 -3.90 -5.68 -5.11
N GLY A 35 -3.59 -6.88 -5.58
CA GLY A 35 -2.28 -7.21 -6.14
C GLY A 35 -2.34 -7.22 -7.67
N GLY A 36 -1.26 -6.83 -8.33
CA GLY A 36 -1.10 -6.93 -9.77
C GLY A 36 0.10 -6.14 -10.27
N ASP A 37 0.55 -6.43 -11.48
CA ASP A 37 1.64 -5.72 -12.16
C ASP A 37 1.13 -4.38 -12.71
N PHE A 38 1.36 -3.29 -11.99
CA PHE A 38 0.83 -1.96 -12.35
C PHE A 38 1.84 -1.10 -13.11
N ASP A 39 3.14 -1.45 -13.07
CA ASP A 39 4.20 -0.75 -13.79
C ASP A 39 4.73 -1.49 -15.03
N GLY A 40 4.35 -2.75 -15.22
CA GLY A 40 4.65 -3.57 -16.38
C GLY A 40 6.03 -4.24 -16.32
N ASP A 41 6.64 -4.35 -15.13
CA ASP A 41 7.96 -4.95 -14.95
C ASP A 41 7.94 -6.50 -14.83
N GLY A 42 6.74 -7.09 -14.78
CA GLY A 42 6.53 -8.54 -14.64
C GLY A 42 6.48 -9.03 -13.20
N ARG A 43 6.39 -8.14 -12.20
CA ARG A 43 6.21 -8.46 -10.79
C ARG A 43 4.88 -7.93 -10.29
N ASP A 44 4.29 -8.61 -9.31
CA ASP A 44 3.09 -8.10 -8.65
C ASP A 44 3.46 -6.95 -7.70
N ASP A 45 2.78 -5.82 -7.88
CA ASP A 45 2.73 -4.66 -6.99
C ASP A 45 1.55 -4.76 -6.02
N ILE A 46 1.46 -3.80 -5.09
CA ILE A 46 0.28 -3.64 -4.22
C ILE A 46 -0.42 -2.31 -4.54
N GLY A 47 -1.71 -2.39 -4.85
CA GLY A 47 -2.64 -1.29 -4.91
C GLY A 47 -3.43 -1.18 -3.60
N VAL A 48 -3.54 0.04 -3.07
CA VAL A 48 -4.29 0.34 -1.85
C VAL A 48 -5.33 1.40 -2.16
N PHE A 49 -6.59 1.00 -2.19
CA PHE A 49 -7.70 1.93 -2.21
C PHE A 49 -8.07 2.30 -0.76
N TYR A 50 -8.00 3.58 -0.44
CA TYR A 50 -8.13 4.10 0.92
C TYR A 50 -9.30 5.05 1.07
N ASP A 51 -10.11 4.84 2.10
CA ASP A 51 -11.11 5.80 2.56
C ASP A 51 -10.46 6.87 3.45
N ASN A 52 -10.29 8.08 2.91
CA ASN A 52 -9.75 9.23 3.62
C ASN A 52 -10.80 9.90 4.54
N GLY A 53 -12.03 9.38 4.59
CA GLY A 53 -13.11 9.94 5.37
C GLY A 53 -13.68 11.20 4.71
N ARG A 54 -14.06 12.17 5.54
CA ARG A 54 -14.79 13.37 5.12
C ARG A 54 -13.94 14.61 5.32
N ASP A 55 -13.84 15.45 4.28
CA ASP A 55 -13.21 16.76 4.35
C ASP A 55 -14.10 17.77 5.12
N ALA A 56 -13.53 18.94 5.43
CA ALA A 56 -14.21 19.99 6.18
C ALA A 56 -15.47 20.54 5.49
N ASP A 57 -15.53 20.46 4.15
CA ASP A 57 -16.68 20.85 3.34
C ASP A 57 -17.78 19.77 3.30
N GLY A 58 -17.53 18.62 3.91
CA GLY A 58 -18.45 17.51 3.94
C GLY A 58 -18.34 16.54 2.76
N THR A 59 -17.33 16.66 1.92
CA THR A 59 -17.07 15.74 0.80
C THR A 59 -16.37 14.47 1.29
N TYR A 60 -16.82 13.30 0.85
CA TYR A 60 -16.08 12.05 1.09
C TYR A 60 -14.88 11.97 0.15
N LYS A 61 -13.73 11.56 0.69
CA LYS A 61 -12.48 11.43 -0.07
C LYS A 61 -11.99 10.00 -0.05
N SER A 62 -11.49 9.56 -1.19
CA SER A 62 -10.75 8.32 -1.30
C SER A 62 -9.52 8.51 -2.18
N ALA A 63 -8.51 7.69 -1.98
CA ALA A 63 -7.28 7.72 -2.74
C ALA A 63 -6.84 6.32 -3.15
N LEU A 64 -6.17 6.22 -4.30
CA LEU A 64 -5.46 5.02 -4.70
C LEU A 64 -3.97 5.26 -4.55
N TRP A 65 -3.32 4.32 -3.89
CA TRP A 65 -1.88 4.27 -3.72
C TRP A 65 -1.29 3.02 -4.34
N THR A 66 -0.07 3.10 -4.83
CA THR A 66 0.70 1.95 -5.31
C THR A 66 1.98 1.79 -4.49
N PHE A 67 2.31 0.55 -4.19
CA PHE A 67 3.59 0.13 -3.63
C PHE A 67 4.24 -0.73 -4.71
N THR A 68 5.18 -0.17 -5.44
CA THR A 68 5.87 -0.85 -6.53
C THR A 68 6.87 -1.85 -5.98
N SER A 69 6.83 -3.09 -6.47
CA SER A 69 7.76 -4.13 -6.11
C SER A 69 9.14 -3.81 -6.66
N THR A 70 10.17 -3.96 -5.83
CA THR A 70 11.58 -3.83 -6.27
C THR A 70 12.25 -5.20 -6.46
N GLY A 71 11.49 -6.28 -6.25
CA GLY A 71 12.02 -7.65 -6.17
C GLY A 71 12.64 -8.01 -4.81
N GLU A 72 13.05 -7.03 -4.00
CA GLU A 72 13.58 -7.24 -2.63
C GLU A 72 12.68 -6.63 -1.54
N GLY A 73 11.68 -5.85 -1.94
CA GLY A 73 10.74 -5.14 -1.09
C GLY A 73 9.80 -4.29 -1.93
N PHE A 74 9.34 -3.17 -1.36
CA PHE A 74 8.51 -2.19 -2.04
C PHE A 74 9.15 -0.81 -1.97
N ALA A 75 9.01 -0.03 -3.04
CA ALA A 75 9.35 1.38 -3.05
C ALA A 75 8.41 2.19 -2.12
N GLU A 76 8.74 3.46 -1.90
CA GLU A 76 7.87 4.36 -1.14
C GLU A 76 6.49 4.47 -1.79
N PRO A 77 5.40 4.41 -1.00
CA PRO A 77 4.06 4.42 -1.56
C PRO A 77 3.76 5.71 -2.30
N GLN A 78 3.24 5.59 -3.52
CA GLN A 78 2.87 6.71 -4.36
C GLN A 78 1.36 6.85 -4.43
N ARG A 79 0.81 8.05 -4.20
CA ARG A 79 -0.61 8.32 -4.44
C ARG A 79 -0.83 8.59 -5.92
N VAL A 80 -1.34 7.60 -6.63
CA VAL A 80 -1.56 7.66 -8.08
C VAL A 80 -2.89 8.30 -8.45
N TRP A 81 -3.85 8.33 -7.52
CA TRP A 81 -5.15 8.98 -7.75
C TRP A 81 -5.82 9.43 -6.44
N GLN A 82 -6.67 10.45 -6.54
CA GLN A 82 -7.58 10.87 -5.47
C GLN A 82 -8.93 11.34 -6.05
N SER A 83 -10.01 11.10 -5.32
CA SER A 83 -11.35 11.52 -5.71
C SER A 83 -11.49 13.04 -5.67
N THR A 84 -12.16 13.60 -6.67
CA THR A 84 -12.48 15.04 -6.72
C THR A 84 -13.80 15.36 -6.00
N GLY A 85 -14.69 14.39 -5.82
CA GLY A 85 -15.97 14.53 -5.10
C GLY A 85 -16.43 13.22 -4.47
N SER A 86 -17.61 13.23 -3.84
CA SER A 86 -18.24 12.04 -3.26
C SER A 86 -18.81 11.14 -4.35
N TRP A 87 -18.67 9.83 -4.19
CA TRP A 87 -19.26 8.80 -5.06
C TRP A 87 -19.63 7.57 -4.23
#